data_AF-A0A2S3IA46-F1
#
_entry.id   AF-A0A2S3IA46-F1
#
_cell.length_a   1.000
_cell.length_b   1.000
_cell.length_c   1.000
_cell.angle_alpha   90.00
_cell.angle_beta   90.00
_cell.angle_gamma   90.00
#
_symmetry.space_group_name_H-M   'P 1'
#
loop_
_entity.id
_entity.type
_entity.pdbx_description
1 polymer ?
#
loop_
_entity_poly.entity_id
_entity_poly.type
_entity_poly.pdbx_seq_one_letter_code
_entity_poly.pdbx_strand_id
1 'polypeptide(L)'
;MDPSRKRLPAAIFLLLLLVVATATCKHQDSAETGAPVQAGDCLVFNEKWCGPCLKWRECADACLRRNEGFTGGRCRGFLPPYCFCVKPC
;
A
#
# COMPACT_ATOMS: atom_id res chain seq x y z
N MET A 1 -30.88 16.37 28.92
CA MET A 1 -29.65 15.61 28.62
C MET A 1 -29.90 14.84 27.33
N ASP A 2 -29.48 15.40 26.19
CA ASP A 2 -29.80 14.83 24.87
C ASP A 2 -29.24 13.41 24.68
N PRO A 3 -30.08 12.44 24.28
CA PRO A 3 -29.62 11.07 23.97
C PRO A 3 -28.64 11.05 22.78
N SER A 4 -28.58 12.12 22.00
CA SER A 4 -27.67 12.30 20.87
C SER A 4 -26.19 12.44 21.28
N ARG A 5 -25.90 13.10 22.43
CA ARG A 5 -24.53 13.38 22.87
C ARG A 5 -23.74 12.14 23.27
N LYS A 6 -24.44 11.07 23.67
CA LYS A 6 -23.83 9.78 24.08
C LYS A 6 -23.51 8.84 22.91
N ARG A 7 -24.08 9.09 21.72
CA ARG A 7 -23.85 8.25 20.53
C ARG A 7 -22.61 8.66 19.73
N LEU A 8 -22.24 9.93 19.79
CA LEU A 8 -21.02 10.47 19.18
C LEU A 8 -19.72 9.77 19.63
N PRO A 9 -19.44 9.60 20.94
CA PRO A 9 -18.20 8.95 21.36
C PRO A 9 -18.17 7.46 20.96
N ALA A 10 -19.30 6.77 21.02
CA ALA A 10 -19.39 5.38 20.59
C ALA A 10 -19.16 5.24 19.07
N ALA A 11 -19.73 6.12 18.26
CA ALA A 11 -19.52 6.15 16.82
C ALA A 11 -18.05 6.45 16.47
N ILE A 12 -17.43 7.43 17.14
CA ILE A 12 -16.01 7.76 16.95
C ILE A 12 -15.11 6.57 17.34
N PHE A 13 -15.41 5.91 18.46
CA PHE A 13 -14.65 4.75 18.91
C PHE A 13 -14.76 3.56 17.94
N LEU A 14 -15.97 3.29 17.41
CA LEU A 14 -16.18 2.29 16.36
C LEU A 14 -15.42 2.64 15.07
N LEU A 15 -15.38 3.93 14.70
CA LEU A 15 -14.62 4.41 13.55
C LEU A 15 -13.12 4.24 13.74
N LEU A 16 -12.59 4.56 14.92
CA LEU A 16 -11.18 4.31 15.27
C LEU A 16 -10.83 2.82 15.21
N LEU A 17 -11.70 1.95 15.76
CA LEU A 17 -11.49 0.50 15.72
C LEU A 17 -11.48 -0.03 14.28
N LEU A 18 -12.35 0.48 13.40
CA LEU A 18 -12.35 0.13 11.97
C LEU A 18 -11.05 0.57 11.26
N VAL A 19 -10.55 1.77 11.57
CA VAL A 19 -9.28 2.27 11.02
C VAL A 19 -8.10 1.42 11.50
N VAL A 20 -8.07 1.01 12.77
CA VAL A 20 -7.03 0.12 13.30
C VAL A 20 -7.12 -1.29 12.70
N ALA A 21 -8.33 -1.84 12.53
CA ALA A 21 -8.51 -3.17 11.94
C ALA A 21 -8.06 -3.22 10.47
N THR A 22 -8.26 -2.14 9.72
CA THR A 22 -7.82 -2.04 8.31
C THR A 22 -6.35 -1.63 8.16
N ALA A 23 -5.70 -1.17 9.22
CA ALA A 23 -4.25 -0.96 9.25
C ALA A 23 -3.45 -2.27 9.34
N THR A 24 -4.11 -3.41 9.55
CA THR A 24 -3.48 -4.73 9.41
C THR A 24 -3.57 -5.17 7.95
N CYS A 25 -2.43 -5.57 7.41
CA CYS A 25 -2.22 -5.84 6.00
C CYS A 25 -3.16 -6.95 5.51
N LYS A 26 -4.30 -6.59 4.92
CA LYS A 26 -5.02 -7.55 4.08
C LYS A 26 -4.21 -7.72 2.80
N HIS A 27 -3.74 -8.95 2.59
CA HIS A 27 -3.23 -9.46 1.33
C HIS A 27 -4.21 -9.05 0.23
N GLN A 28 -3.86 -8.03 -0.55
CA GLN A 28 -4.63 -7.64 -1.71
C GLN A 28 -4.01 -8.40 -2.89
N ASP A 29 -4.44 -9.64 -3.08
CA ASP A 29 -4.27 -10.35 -4.35
C ASP A 29 -4.93 -9.49 -5.43
N SER A 30 -4.14 -8.84 -6.26
CA SER A 30 -4.63 -8.08 -7.40
C SER A 30 -3.79 -8.42 -8.60
N ALA A 31 -4.48 -9.04 -9.54
CA ALA A 31 -3.99 -9.61 -10.78
C ALA A 31 -3.01 -8.70 -11.51
N GLU A 32 -1.95 -9.35 -11.98
CA GLU A 32 -0.93 -8.81 -12.85
C GLU A 32 -1.56 -8.25 -14.13
N THR A 33 -1.85 -6.95 -14.15
CA THR A 33 -2.11 -6.24 -15.42
C THR A 33 -0.84 -5.53 -15.82
N GLY A 34 0.04 -6.30 -16.46
CA GLY A 34 1.26 -5.79 -17.08
C GLY A 34 0.92 -4.80 -18.18
N ALA A 35 1.08 -3.50 -17.90
CA ALA A 35 1.17 -2.50 -18.96
C ALA A 35 2.59 -2.56 -19.55
N PRO A 36 2.75 -2.72 -20.87
CA PRO A 36 4.07 -2.73 -21.49
C PRO A 36 4.60 -1.29 -21.50
N VAL A 37 5.67 -1.02 -20.74
CA VAL A 37 6.37 0.26 -20.81
C VAL A 37 7.81 -0.03 -21.20
N GLN A 38 8.09 0.33 -22.45
CA GLN A 38 9.37 0.65 -23.10
C GLN A 38 10.66 0.32 -22.32
N ALA A 39 11.46 -0.55 -22.94
CA ALA A 39 12.82 -0.98 -22.61
C ALA A 39 13.52 -0.26 -21.43
N GLY A 40 13.74 -1.01 -20.35
CA GLY A 40 14.65 -0.68 -19.27
C GLY A 40 14.34 -1.47 -18.00
N ASP A 41 13.13 -1.31 -17.46
CA ASP A 41 12.79 -1.82 -16.14
C ASP A 41 11.41 -2.48 -16.05
N CYS A 42 11.37 -3.64 -15.40
CA CYS A 42 10.20 -4.42 -15.06
C CYS A 42 9.63 -3.98 -13.69
N LEU A 43 8.29 -3.94 -13.58
CA LEU A 43 7.57 -3.57 -12.35
C LEU A 43 6.99 -4.79 -11.62
N VAL A 44 7.58 -5.05 -10.46
CA VAL A 44 7.27 -5.93 -9.33
C VAL A 44 6.13 -5.51 -8.41
N PHE A 45 4.90 -6.04 -8.39
CA PHE A 45 4.00 -5.70 -7.26
C PHE A 45 4.60 -6.18 -5.93
N ASN A 46 4.66 -5.31 -4.92
CA ASN A 46 5.19 -5.66 -3.61
C ASN A 46 4.07 -6.13 -2.68
N GLU A 47 3.76 -7.41 -2.70
CA GLU A 47 2.71 -8.05 -1.86
C GLU A 47 2.95 -7.85 -0.36
N LYS A 48 4.22 -7.68 0.05
CA LYS A 48 4.59 -7.43 1.46
C LYS A 48 4.38 -5.97 1.88
N TRP A 49 4.12 -5.06 0.94
CA TRP A 49 3.91 -3.65 1.23
C TRP A 49 2.52 -3.42 1.83
N CYS A 50 2.48 -2.89 3.05
CA CYS A 50 1.23 -2.65 3.75
C CYS A 50 0.80 -1.18 3.62
N GLY A 51 -0.39 -0.97 3.06
CA GLY A 51 -1.04 0.33 3.00
C GLY A 51 -0.59 1.23 1.85
N PRO A 52 -1.07 2.49 1.83
CA PRO A 52 -0.75 3.43 0.77
C PRO A 52 0.75 3.71 0.70
N CYS A 53 1.29 3.73 -0.50
CA CYS A 53 2.63 4.21 -0.82
C CYS A 53 2.67 5.73 -0.71
N LEU A 54 2.72 6.24 0.52
CA LEU A 54 2.80 7.67 0.81
C LEU A 54 4.23 8.19 0.71
N LYS A 55 5.22 7.32 0.92
CA LYS A 55 6.65 7.64 0.90
C LYS A 55 7.39 6.68 -0.03
N TRP A 56 7.73 7.17 -1.22
CA TRP A 56 8.40 6.36 -2.24
C TRP A 56 9.77 5.83 -1.79
N ARG A 57 10.49 6.53 -0.90
CA ARG A 57 11.79 6.07 -0.36
C ARG A 57 11.64 4.81 0.47
N GLU A 58 10.64 4.76 1.36
CA GLU A 58 10.36 3.57 2.17
C GLU A 58 9.99 2.38 1.25
N CYS A 59 9.26 2.64 0.15
CA CYS A 59 8.96 1.64 -0.88
C CYS A 59 10.24 1.14 -1.59
N ALA A 60 11.14 2.04 -1.98
CA ALA A 60 12.41 1.66 -2.59
C ALA A 60 13.28 0.82 -1.63
N ASP A 61 13.44 1.26 -0.38
CA ASP A 61 14.20 0.53 0.64
C ASP A 61 13.60 -0.85 0.91
N ALA A 62 12.26 -0.96 0.97
CA ALA A 62 11.58 -2.24 1.14
C ALA A 62 11.84 -3.20 -0.04
N CYS A 63 11.85 -2.68 -1.27
CA CYS A 63 12.14 -3.46 -2.46
C CYS A 63 13.60 -3.91 -2.52
N LEU A 64 14.56 -3.05 -2.19
CA LEU A 64 15.98 -3.40 -2.12
C LEU A 64 16.26 -4.53 -1.11
N ARG A 65 15.49 -4.60 -0.01
CA ARG A 65 15.62 -5.66 1.01
C ARG A 65 15.09 -7.03 0.56
N ARG A 66 14.35 -7.14 -0.54
CA ARG A 66 13.79 -8.43 -1.01
C ARG A 66 14.85 -9.37 -1.62
N ASN A 67 16.08 -8.90 -1.88
CA ASN A 67 17.17 -9.71 -2.48
C ASN A 67 16.82 -10.42 -3.81
N GLU A 68 15.84 -9.90 -4.55
CA GLU A 68 15.33 -10.47 -5.82
C GLU A 68 15.88 -9.73 -7.06
N GLY A 69 16.98 -8.98 -6.91
CA GLY A 69 17.57 -8.18 -7.99
C GLY A 69 16.84 -6.86 -8.27
N PHE A 70 16.03 -6.38 -7.31
CA PHE A 70 15.40 -5.06 -7.42
C PHE A 70 16.44 -3.94 -7.31
N THR A 71 16.30 -2.94 -8.16
CA THR A 71 17.12 -1.72 -8.19
C THR A 71 16.42 -0.54 -7.51
N GLY A 72 15.12 -0.65 -7.20
CA GLY A 72 14.39 0.36 -6.47
C GLY A 72 12.89 0.05 -6.33
N GLY A 73 12.10 1.08 -6.07
CA GLY A 73 10.65 0.99 -5.92
C GLY A 73 9.94 2.29 -6.29
N ARG A 74 8.70 2.18 -6.78
CA ARG A 74 7.87 3.29 -7.24
C ARG A 74 6.44 3.17 -6.71
N CYS A 75 5.90 4.27 -6.21
CA CYS A 75 4.48 4.36 -5.89
C CYS A 75 3.66 4.53 -7.18
N ARG A 76 2.69 3.65 -7.43
CA ARG A 76 1.80 3.71 -8.60
C ARG A 76 0.35 3.34 -8.23
N GLY A 77 -0.61 3.90 -8.96
CA GLY A 77 -2.05 3.72 -8.73
C GLY A 77 -2.73 5.02 -8.25
N PHE A 78 -4.05 5.08 -8.36
CA PHE A 78 -4.85 6.21 -7.91
C PHE A 78 -5.49 5.88 -6.55
N LEU A 79 -5.21 6.76 -5.56
CA LEU A 79 -5.74 6.80 -4.19
C LEU A 79 -6.42 5.50 -3.67
N PRO A 80 -5.72 4.63 -2.90
CA PRO A 80 -4.33 4.76 -2.46
C PRO A 80 -3.31 4.28 -3.52
N PRO A 81 -2.15 4.96 -3.66
CA PRO A 81 -1.05 4.42 -4.46
C PRO A 81 -0.48 3.16 -3.79
N TYR A 82 -0.02 2.19 -4.58
CA TYR A 82 0.65 0.98 -4.13
C TYR A 82 2.14 1.01 -4.47
N CYS A 83 2.95 0.23 -3.74
CA CYS A 83 4.38 0.11 -3.99
C CYS A 83 4.66 -0.98 -5.04
N PHE A 84 5.39 -0.61 -6.09
CA PHE A 84 5.90 -1.52 -7.11
C PHE A 84 7.43 -1.50 -7.09
N CYS A 85 8.06 -2.65 -6.91
CA CYS A 85 9.50 -2.82 -7.03
C CYS A 85 9.95 -2.73 -8.48
N VAL A 86 11.11 -2.13 -8.71
CA VAL A 86 11.72 -1.91 -10.02
C VAL A 86 12.91 -2.85 -10.13
N LYS A 87 13.03 -3.60 -11.23
CA LYS A 87 14.22 -4.39 -11.56
C LYS A 87 14.47 -4.29 -13.07
N PRO A 88 15.72 -4.48 -13.54
CA PRO A 88 15.95 -4.65 -14.97
C PRO A 88 15.13 -5.85 -15.48
N CYS A 89 14.50 -5.66 -16.65
CA CYS A 89 14.18 -6.78 -17.51
C CYS A 89 15.48 -7.20 -18.22
#